data_AF-G5EEA5-F1
#
_entry.id   AF-G5EEA5-F1
#
_cell.length_a   1.000
_cell.length_b   1.000
_cell.length_c   1.000
_cell.angle_alpha   90.00
_cell.angle_beta   90.00
_cell.angle_gamma   90.00
#
_symmetry.space_group_name_H-M   'P 1'
#
loop_
_entity.id
_entity.type
_entity.pdbx_description
1 polymer ?
#
loop_
_entity_poly.entity_id
_entity_poly.type
_entity_poly.pdbx_seq_one_letter_code
_entity_poly.pdbx_strand_id
1 'polypeptide(L)'
;MLFLFFAFLLSLQPFRVRGACTFLDHQACDEVCKTDSFWYGHCNGWDGFNFSCKCYEYITPLDGSICETRQMACSEKCKDQGSEGGFCFPQLDSHKSLRTACECFKKLQVLRRKRRSIQKRSYKRV
;
A
#
# COMPACT_ATOMS: atom_id res chain seq x y z
N MET A 1 -55.59 10.41 -8.80
CA MET A 1 -54.63 10.26 -7.69
C MET A 1 -53.29 9.83 -8.30
N LEU A 2 -52.44 10.80 -8.61
CA LEU A 2 -51.32 10.70 -9.55
C LEU A 2 -49.97 10.57 -8.80
N PHE A 3 -49.89 9.75 -7.75
CA PHE A 3 -48.78 9.80 -6.78
C PHE A 3 -48.09 8.45 -6.50
N LEU A 4 -48.13 7.48 -7.43
CA LEU A 4 -47.49 6.17 -7.20
C LEU A 4 -46.31 5.83 -8.13
N PHE A 5 -45.93 6.67 -9.08
CA PHE A 5 -44.91 6.30 -10.09
C PHE A 5 -43.45 6.68 -9.77
N PHE A 6 -43.15 7.43 -8.70
CA PHE A 6 -41.80 7.96 -8.47
C PHE A 6 -40.88 7.14 -7.57
N ALA A 7 -41.32 6.04 -6.97
CA ALA A 7 -40.51 5.34 -5.95
C ALA A 7 -39.45 4.36 -6.52
N PHE A 8 -39.48 4.01 -7.81
CA PHE A 8 -38.67 2.88 -8.31
C PHE A 8 -37.28 3.24 -8.87
N LEU A 9 -36.88 4.51 -8.87
CA LEU A 9 -35.59 4.92 -9.45
C LEU A 9 -34.41 4.99 -8.46
N LEU A 10 -34.62 4.73 -7.16
CA LEU A 10 -33.58 4.93 -6.14
C LEU A 10 -32.75 3.68 -5.76
N SER A 11 -33.02 2.51 -6.33
CA SER A 11 -32.29 1.28 -5.99
C SER A 11 -31.33 0.77 -7.07
N LEU A 12 -31.00 1.57 -8.09
CA LEU A 12 -29.73 1.36 -8.80
C LEU A 12 -28.60 1.90 -7.92
N GLN A 13 -28.26 1.16 -6.87
CA GLN A 13 -26.93 1.30 -6.31
C GLN A 13 -25.98 0.99 -7.48
N PRO A 14 -25.14 1.95 -7.93
CA PRO A 14 -24.20 1.68 -8.99
C PRO A 14 -23.42 0.45 -8.52
N PHE A 15 -23.57 -0.65 -9.25
CA PHE A 15 -22.80 -1.86 -9.05
C PHE A 15 -21.36 -1.41 -9.23
N ARG A 16 -20.71 -1.01 -8.13
CA ARG A 16 -19.33 -0.54 -8.15
C ARG A 16 -18.55 -1.78 -8.49
N VAL A 17 -18.28 -1.95 -9.78
CA VAL A 17 -17.45 -3.04 -10.28
C VAL A 17 -16.14 -2.90 -9.54
N ARG A 18 -15.93 -3.77 -8.54
CA ARG A 18 -14.65 -3.83 -7.85
C ARG A 18 -13.67 -4.32 -8.88
N GLY A 19 -12.86 -3.40 -9.39
CA GLY A 19 -11.73 -3.76 -10.25
C GLY A 19 -10.84 -4.73 -9.49
N ALA A 20 -10.49 -5.84 -10.13
CA ALA A 20 -9.55 -6.79 -9.58
C ALA A 20 -8.17 -6.14 -9.44
N CYS A 21 -7.47 -6.48 -8.37
CA CYS A 21 -6.09 -6.06 -8.16
C CYS A 21 -5.18 -6.79 -9.14
N THR A 22 -4.24 -6.05 -9.72
CA THR A 22 -3.15 -6.61 -10.50
C THR A 22 -1.93 -6.86 -9.61
N PHE A 23 -0.97 -7.64 -10.10
CA PHE A 23 0.32 -7.80 -9.42
C PHE A 23 0.98 -6.46 -9.04
N LEU A 24 0.88 -5.46 -9.93
CA LEU A 24 1.43 -4.12 -9.67
C LEU A 24 0.68 -3.38 -8.57
N ASP A 25 -0.63 -3.58 -8.43
CA ASP A 25 -1.41 -2.97 -7.35
C ASP A 25 -1.05 -3.60 -6.00
N HIS A 26 -0.84 -4.91 -5.97
CA HIS A 26 -0.33 -5.60 -4.77
C HIS A 26 1.07 -5.10 -4.40
N GLN A 27 1.98 -5.00 -5.38
CA GLN A 27 3.33 -4.47 -5.13
C GLN A 27 3.29 -3.02 -4.64
N ALA A 28 2.47 -2.16 -5.24
CA ALA A 28 2.35 -0.77 -4.81
C ALA A 28 1.77 -0.66 -3.38
N CYS A 29 0.73 -1.44 -3.05
CA CYS A 29 0.20 -1.49 -1.69
C CYS A 29 1.24 -1.99 -0.67
N ASP A 30 2.07 -2.96 -1.06
CA ASP A 30 3.13 -3.47 -0.19
C ASP A 30 4.16 -2.38 0.17
N GLU A 31 4.67 -1.66 -0.83
CA GLU A 31 5.63 -0.56 -0.58
C GLU A 31 4.99 0.61 0.20
N VAL A 32 3.71 0.92 -0.04
CA VAL A 32 2.97 1.94 0.72
C VAL A 32 2.86 1.55 2.20
N CYS A 33 2.44 0.31 2.51
CA CYS A 33 2.31 -0.14 3.90
C CYS A 33 3.66 -0.16 4.63
N LYS A 34 4.75 -0.54 3.96
CA LYS A 34 6.11 -0.52 4.51
C LYS A 34 6.61 0.88 4.85
N THR A 35 6.10 1.91 4.17
CA THR A 35 6.42 3.31 4.49
C THR A 35 5.97 3.69 5.91
N ASP A 36 4.93 3.02 6.42
CA ASP A 36 4.36 3.21 7.76
C ASP A 36 4.72 2.07 8.72
N SER A 37 5.84 1.38 8.49
CA SER A 37 6.37 0.31 9.36
C SER A 37 5.42 -0.88 9.57
N PHE A 38 4.62 -1.24 8.55
CA PHE A 38 3.91 -2.51 8.50
C PHE A 38 4.75 -3.61 7.82
N TRP A 39 4.44 -4.88 8.12
CA TRP A 39 5.16 -6.03 7.57
C TRP A 39 4.91 -6.20 6.07
N TYR A 40 3.64 -6.17 5.66
CA TYR A 40 3.26 -6.21 4.25
C TYR A 40 1.94 -5.51 3.98
N GLY A 41 1.72 -5.17 2.71
CA GLY A 41 0.48 -4.58 2.21
C GLY A 41 -0.19 -5.44 1.14
N HIS A 42 -1.52 -5.44 1.12
CA HIS A 42 -2.31 -6.16 0.12
C HIS A 42 -3.41 -5.28 -0.49
N CYS A 43 -3.53 -5.29 -1.81
CA CYS A 43 -4.63 -4.64 -2.50
C CYS A 43 -5.95 -5.42 -2.30
N ASN A 44 -6.96 -4.78 -1.72
CA ASN A 44 -8.30 -5.35 -1.51
C ASN A 44 -9.23 -5.17 -2.73
N GLY A 45 -8.95 -4.19 -3.58
CA GLY A 45 -9.74 -3.90 -4.78
C GLY A 45 -9.84 -2.41 -5.09
N TRP A 46 -10.42 -2.12 -6.25
CA TRP A 46 -10.78 -0.77 -6.69
C TRP A 46 -12.21 -0.42 -6.30
N ASP A 47 -12.43 0.74 -5.68
CA ASP A 47 -13.77 1.18 -5.25
C ASP A 47 -14.48 2.12 -6.25
N GLY A 48 -13.87 2.37 -7.41
CA GLY A 48 -14.31 3.36 -8.40
C GLY A 48 -13.37 4.58 -8.49
N PHE A 49 -12.65 4.90 -7.41
CA PHE A 49 -11.80 6.10 -7.30
C PHE A 49 -10.37 5.79 -6.86
N ASN A 50 -10.20 4.84 -5.93
CA ASN A 50 -8.91 4.48 -5.36
C ASN A 50 -8.78 2.96 -5.22
N PHE A 51 -7.55 2.47 -5.28
CA PHE A 51 -7.23 1.12 -4.83
C PHE A 51 -7.09 1.14 -3.31
N SER A 52 -7.76 0.20 -2.66
CA SER A 52 -7.70 0.04 -1.20
C SER A 52 -6.58 -0.91 -0.81
N CYS A 53 -5.69 -0.49 0.08
CA CYS A 53 -4.62 -1.31 0.64
C CYS A 53 -4.96 -1.71 2.08
N LYS A 54 -4.83 -2.99 2.40
CA LYS A 54 -4.81 -3.51 3.76
C LYS A 54 -3.37 -3.72 4.19
N CYS A 55 -2.99 -3.12 5.31
CA CYS A 55 -1.67 -3.30 5.89
C CYS A 55 -1.73 -4.32 7.04
N TYR A 56 -0.69 -5.13 7.16
CA TYR A 56 -0.60 -6.18 8.16
C TYR A 56 0.60 -5.93 9.06
N GLU A 57 0.36 -6.03 10.37
CA GLU A 57 1.37 -5.81 11.39
C GLU A 57 2.41 -6.94 11.40
N TYR A 58 3.54 -6.64 12.03
CA TYR A 58 4.53 -7.66 12.37
C TYR A 58 3.96 -8.63 13.41
N ILE A 59 4.34 -9.90 13.29
CA ILE A 59 3.97 -10.93 14.25
C ILE A 59 5.07 -11.02 15.32
N THR A 60 4.67 -11.17 16.58
CA THR A 60 5.56 -11.43 17.72
C THR A 60 6.61 -12.50 17.37
N PRO A 61 7.91 -12.27 17.67
CA PRO A 61 8.46 -11.23 18.54
C PRO A 61 8.82 -9.91 17.85
N LEU A 62 8.47 -9.75 16.57
CA LEU A 62 8.77 -8.53 15.82
C LEU A 62 7.65 -7.50 16.06
N ASP A 63 8.05 -6.25 16.24
CA ASP A 63 7.15 -5.11 16.41
C ASP A 63 7.61 -3.98 15.48
N GLY A 64 6.67 -3.42 14.70
CA GLY A 64 6.94 -2.30 13.79
C GLY A 64 7.20 -0.98 14.52
N SER A 65 6.73 -0.83 15.76
CA SER A 65 6.87 0.41 16.54
C SER A 65 8.34 0.81 16.77
N ILE A 66 9.24 -0.18 16.87
CA ILE A 66 10.68 0.07 17.06
C ILE A 66 11.31 0.81 15.87
N CYS A 67 10.64 0.80 14.72
CA CYS A 67 11.09 1.43 13.49
C CYS A 67 10.61 2.87 13.31
N GLU A 68 9.64 3.35 14.10
CA GLU A 68 9.07 4.70 13.94
C GLU A 68 10.13 5.80 13.96
N THR A 69 11.13 5.68 14.84
CA THR A 69 12.22 6.66 14.97
C THR A 69 13.29 6.55 13.88
N ARG A 70 13.38 5.40 13.19
CA ARG A 70 14.41 5.11 12.17
C ARG A 70 13.87 5.16 10.74
N GLN A 71 12.55 5.19 10.58
CA GLN A 71 11.88 5.17 9.28
C GLN A 71 12.35 6.31 8.37
N MET A 72 12.38 7.54 8.87
CA MET A 72 12.84 8.70 8.10
C MET A 72 14.31 8.55 7.68
N ALA A 73 15.18 8.11 8.59
CA ALA A 73 16.60 7.92 8.30
C ALA A 73 16.83 6.83 7.22
N CYS A 74 16.09 5.72 7.27
CA CYS A 74 16.13 4.71 6.22
C CYS A 74 15.64 5.27 4.88
N SER A 75 14.56 6.07 4.90
CA SER A 75 14.03 6.70 3.69
C SER A 75 15.01 7.67 3.05
N GLU A 76 15.68 8.52 3.83
CA GLU A 76 16.64 9.50 3.33
C GLU A 76 17.88 8.81 2.75
N LYS A 77 18.45 7.84 3.49
CA LYS A 77 19.60 7.05 3.02
C LYS A 77 19.34 6.39 1.67
N CYS A 78 18.13 5.89 1.43
CA CYS A 78 17.77 5.28 0.16
C CYS A 78 17.51 6.30 -0.96
N LYS A 79 17.02 7.50 -0.63
CA LYS A 79 16.90 8.60 -1.59
C LYS A 79 18.26 9.05 -2.09
N ASP A 80 19.25 9.12 -1.21
CA ASP A 80 20.65 9.46 -1.56
C ASP A 80 21.27 8.43 -2.52
N GLN A 81 20.78 7.19 -2.51
CA GLN A 81 21.19 6.11 -3.42
C GLN A 81 20.41 6.13 -4.75
N GLY A 82 19.51 7.09 -4.97
CA GLY A 82 18.69 7.19 -6.18
C GLY A 82 17.48 6.24 -6.22
N SER A 83 17.01 5.78 -5.06
CA SER A 83 15.70 5.15 -4.90
C SER A 83 14.61 6.19 -4.64
N GLU A 84 13.34 5.81 -4.73
CA GLU A 84 12.20 6.66 -4.34
C GLU A 84 12.12 6.85 -2.80
N GLY A 85 12.78 5.96 -2.06
CA GLY A 85 12.81 5.93 -0.61
C GLY A 85 13.19 4.55 -0.09
N GLY A 86 12.97 4.36 1.19
CA GLY A 86 13.23 3.12 1.90
C GLY A 86 12.49 3.07 3.23
N PHE A 87 12.52 1.91 3.85
CA PHE A 87 11.79 1.62 5.06
C PHE A 87 12.67 0.89 6.07
N CYS A 88 12.32 1.05 7.34
CA CYS A 88 12.86 0.30 8.45
C CYS A 88 12.01 -0.95 8.68
N PHE A 89 12.66 -2.07 9.01
CA PHE A 89 11.95 -3.27 9.48
C PHE A 89 12.66 -3.94 10.66
N PRO A 90 11.91 -4.50 11.62
CA PRO A 90 12.43 -5.33 12.70
C PRO A 90 12.94 -6.68 12.17
N GLN A 91 14.04 -7.16 12.73
CA GLN A 91 14.58 -8.50 12.46
C GLN A 91 15.26 -9.06 13.71
N LEU A 92 15.33 -10.38 13.81
CA LEU A 92 16.13 -11.06 14.83
C LEU A 92 17.55 -11.24 14.33
N ASP A 93 18.53 -10.90 15.17
CA ASP A 93 19.92 -11.24 14.89
C ASP A 93 20.26 -12.69 15.28
N SER A 94 21.51 -13.10 15.06
CA SER A 94 22.00 -14.44 15.40
C SER A 94 21.88 -14.79 16.89
N HIS A 95 21.83 -13.79 17.77
CA HIS A 95 21.64 -13.96 19.21
C HIS A 95 20.16 -13.89 19.63
N LYS A 96 19.24 -13.91 18.66
CA LYS A 96 17.79 -13.71 18.85
C LYS A 96 17.45 -12.37 19.52
N SER A 97 18.34 -11.38 19.42
CA SER A 97 18.06 -10.03 19.87
C SER A 97 17.33 -9.26 18.77
N LEU A 98 16.34 -8.47 19.18
CA LEU A 98 15.55 -7.65 18.27
C LEU A 98 16.37 -6.45 17.79
N ARG A 99 16.54 -6.32 16.48
CA ARG A 99 17.21 -5.19 15.82
C ARG A 99 16.36 -4.65 14.69
N THR A 100 16.74 -3.49 14.16
CA THR A 100 16.15 -2.92 12.94
C THR A 100 17.14 -2.94 11.79
N ALA A 101 16.65 -3.12 10.58
CA ALA A 101 17.39 -2.93 9.33
C ALA A 101 16.68 -1.93 8.40
N CYS A 102 17.38 -1.43 7.38
CA CYS A 102 16.82 -0.57 6.35
C CYS A 102 16.85 -1.30 5.00
N GLU A 103 15.78 -1.20 4.21
CA GLU A 103 15.73 -1.63 2.81
C GLU A 103 15.12 -0.53 1.94
N CYS A 104 15.63 -0.39 0.71
CA CYS A 104 15.10 0.59 -0.24
C CYS A 104 13.90 0.03 -0.98
N PHE A 105 12.92 0.88 -1.27
CA PHE A 105 11.75 0.47 -2.04
C PHE A 105 12.15 -0.10 -3.39
N LYS A 106 11.50 -1.19 -3.80
CA LYS A 106 11.76 -1.79 -5.09
C LYS A 106 11.17 -0.89 -6.18
N LYS A 107 11.97 -0.59 -7.21
CA LYS A 107 11.45 0.12 -8.38
C LYS A 107 10.31 -0.69 -8.99
N LEU A 108 9.13 -0.08 -9.12
CA LEU A 108 8.02 -0.66 -9.86
C LEU A 108 8.44 -0.78 -11.35
N GLN A 109 9.03 -1.92 -11.71
CA GLN A 109 9.77 -2.10 -12.98
C GLN A 109 8.92 -1.83 -14.23
N VAL A 110 7.58 -1.83 -14.13
CA VAL A 110 6.67 -1.72 -15.28
C VAL A 110 6.22 -0.29 -15.58
N LEU A 111 6.37 0.67 -14.65
CA LEU A 111 6.00 2.07 -14.94
C LEU A 111 6.86 2.70 -16.05
N ARG A 112 8.05 2.16 -16.31
CA ARG A 112 8.89 2.63 -17.43
C ARG A 112 8.36 2.23 -18.82
N ARG A 113 7.59 1.15 -18.96
CA ARG A 113 7.19 0.65 -20.29
C ARG A 113 5.88 1.24 -20.85
N LYS A 114 5.09 1.98 -20.07
CA LYS A 114 3.92 2.70 -20.58
C LYS A 114 3.82 4.10 -19.98
N ARG A 115 4.59 5.05 -20.50
CA ARG A 115 4.28 6.48 -20.35
C ARG A 115 2.96 6.89 -21.07
N ARG A 116 2.26 5.93 -21.68
CA ARG A 116 0.95 6.10 -22.31
C ARG A 116 -0.14 5.98 -21.24
N SER A 117 -0.66 7.15 -20.83
CA SER A 117 -1.93 7.31 -20.12
C SER A 117 -2.18 6.40 -18.90
N ILE A 118 -1.17 6.12 -18.07
CA ILE A 118 -1.43 5.50 -16.78
C ILE A 118 -2.15 6.56 -15.94
N GLN A 119 -3.48 6.47 -15.92
CA GLN A 119 -4.32 7.10 -14.93
C GLN A 119 -3.65 6.90 -13.58
N LYS A 120 -3.21 7.99 -12.94
CA LYS A 120 -2.49 7.92 -11.65
C LYS A 120 -3.38 7.16 -10.67
N ARG A 121 -3.01 5.91 -10.39
CA ARG A 121 -3.71 5.08 -9.40
C ARG A 121 -3.33 5.65 -8.05
N SER A 122 -4.34 6.10 -7.31
CA SER A 122 -4.21 6.53 -5.94
C SER A 122 -4.54 5.34 -5.04
N TYR A 123 -3.67 5.09 -4.06
CA TYR A 123 -3.79 3.98 -3.13
C TYR A 123 -4.11 4.53 -1.75
N LYS A 124 -5.18 4.03 -1.14
CA LYS A 124 -5.64 4.44 0.18
C LYS A 124 -5.64 3.26 1.13
N ARG A 125 -5.13 3.44 2.35
CA ARG A 125 -5.26 2.45 3.43
C ARG A 125 -6.71 2.38 3.91
N VAL A 126 -7.21 1.17 4.14
CA VAL A 126 -8.54 0.89 4.69
C VAL A 126 -8.42 0.10 5.97
#